data_AF-A0A357KLX8-F1
#
_entry.id   AF-A0A357KLX8-F1
#
_cell.length_a   1.000
_cell.length_b   1.000
_cell.length_c   1.000
_cell.angle_alpha   90.00
_cell.angle_beta   90.00
_cell.angle_gamma   90.00
#
_symmetry.space_group_name_H-M   'P 1'
#
loop_
_entity.id
_entity.type
_entity.pdbx_description
1 polymer ?
#
loop_
_entity_poly.entity_id
_entity_poly.type
_entity_poly.pdbx_seq_one_letter_code
_entity_poly.pdbx_strand_id
1 'polypeptide(L)' 'ALLKLLNLKFGDVSQDLRHQIETAETDTLLEWLGRVLTAQSIDEVLH' A
#
# COMPACT_ATOMS: atom_id res chain seq x y z
N ALA A 1 1.58 8.48 -3.35
CA ALA A 1 0.13 8.37 -3.63
C ALA A 1 -0.50 7.18 -2.92
N LEU A 2 0.11 5.99 -3.02
CA LEU A 2 -0.36 4.75 -2.38
C LEU A 2 -0.70 4.90 -0.89
N LEU A 3 0.15 5.56 -0.11
CA LEU A 3 -0.06 5.74 1.33
C LEU A 3 -1.37 6.47 1.68
N LYS A 4 -1.81 7.41 0.84
CA LYS A 4 -3.11 8.09 1.02
C LYS A 4 -4.27 7.14 0.72
N LEU A 5 -4.14 6.30 -0.32
CA LEU A 5 -5.17 5.31 -0.68
C LEU A 5 -5.31 4.24 0.39
N LEU A 6 -4.20 3.77 0.94
CA LEU A 6 -4.20 2.83 2.05
C LEU A 6 -4.86 3.45 3.29
N ASN A 7 -4.53 4.70 3.63
CA ASN A 7 -5.19 5.39 4.74
C ASN A 7 -6.71 5.56 4.54
N LEU A 8 -7.14 5.86 3.31
CA LEU A 8 -8.56 6.03 2.99
C LEU A 8 -9.33 4.72 3.01
N LYS A 9 -8.74 3.62 2.53
CA LYS A 9 -9.41 2.32 2.40
C LYS A 9 -9.35 1.48 3.68
N PHE A 10 -8.20 1.49 4.36
CA PHE A 10 -7.91 0.59 5.47
C PHE A 10 -7.73 1.31 6.82
N GLY A 11 -7.72 2.65 6.83
CA GLY A 11 -7.49 3.44 8.04
C GLY A 11 -6.02 3.61 8.36
N ASP A 12 -5.69 3.86 9.62
CA ASP A 12 -4.34 4.27 10.04
C ASP A 12 -3.27 3.24 9.61
N VAL A 13 -2.32 3.70 8.78
CA VAL A 13 -1.23 2.86 8.27
C VAL A 13 -0.01 3.00 9.18
N SER A 14 0.48 1.87 9.69
CA SER A 14 1.65 1.82 10.58
C SER A 14 2.92 2.39 9.95
N GLN A 15 3.85 2.88 10.79
CA GLN A 15 5.10 3.48 10.34
C GLN A 15 6.01 2.48 9.60
N ASP A 16 6.02 1.21 9.99
CA ASP A 16 6.79 0.15 9.30
C ASP A 16 6.34 -0.02 7.84
N LEU A 17 5.02 -0.03 7.66
CA LEU A 17 4.34 -0.11 6.37
C LEU A 17 4.68 1.10 5.49
N ARG A 18 4.73 2.28 6.11
CA ARG A 18 5.15 3.51 5.44
C ARG A 18 6.60 3.44 4.97
N HIS A 19 7.49 2.91 5.80
CA HIS A 19 8.89 2.73 5.41
C HIS A 19 9.04 1.74 4.25
N GLN A 20 8.28 0.63 4.24
CA GLN A 20 8.24 -0.29 3.12
C GLN A 20 7.81 0.38 1.82
N ILE A 21 6.76 1.21 1.86
CA ILE A 21 6.28 1.93 0.67
C ILE A 21 7.29 2.99 0.20
N GLU A 22 7.99 3.65 1.12
CA GLU A 22 8.99 4.66 0.77
C GLU A 22 10.29 4.05 0.22
N THR A 23 10.56 2.78 0.52
CA THR A 23 11.74 2.03 0.05
C THR A 23 11.46 1.09 -1.11
N ALA A 24 10.18 0.86 -1.44
CA ALA A 24 9.77 0.01 -2.55
C ALA A 24 10.16 0.61 -3.90
N GLU A 25 10.49 -0.28 -4.84
CA GLU A 25 10.79 0.09 -6.21
C GLU A 25 9.53 0.59 -6.93
N THR A 26 9.73 1.36 -8.00
CA THR A 26 8.63 2.02 -8.72
C THR A 26 7.65 1.02 -9.33
N ASP A 27 8.13 -0.10 -9.85
CA ASP A 27 7.30 -1.18 -10.39
C ASP A 27 6.44 -1.84 -9.31
N THR A 28 7.01 -2.11 -8.13
CA THR A 28 6.29 -2.65 -6.98
C THR A 28 5.19 -1.70 -6.51
N LEU A 29 5.47 -0.39 -6.49
CA LEU A 29 4.47 0.62 -6.14
C LEU A 29 3.29 0.66 -7.12
N LEU A 30 3.55 0.46 -8.42
CA LEU A 30 2.50 0.39 -9.43
C LEU A 30 1.64 -0.87 -9.28
N GLU A 31 2.25 -2.03 -9.00
CA GLU A 31 1.50 -3.25 -8.70
C GLU A 31 0.59 -3.06 -7.48
N TRP A 32 1.12 -2.53 -6.39
CA TRP A 32 0.36 -2.28 -5.17
C TRP A 32 -0.78 -1.27 -5.39
N LEU A 33 -0.58 -0.25 -6.24
CA LEU A 33 -1.64 0.67 -6.64
C LEU A 33 -2.76 -0.03 -7.42
N GLY A 34 -2.47 -1.09 -8.18
CA GLY A 34 -3.50 -1.93 -8.80
C GLY A 34 -4.22 -2.79 -7.76
N ARG A 35 -3.44 -3.48 -6.91
CA ARG A 35 -3.97 -4.40 -5.87
C ARG A 35 -4.85 -3.67 -4.86
N VAL A 36 -4.53 -2.41 -4.51
CA VAL A 36 -5.33 -1.62 -3.55
C VAL A 36 -6.78 -1.43 -3.98
N LEU A 37 -7.10 -1.56 -5.27
CA LEU A 37 -8.47 -1.42 -5.77
C LEU A 37 -9.34 -2.64 -5.43
N THR A 38 -8.76 -3.83 -5.38
CA THR A 38 -9.48 -5.11 -5.19
C THR A 38 -9.22 -5.78 -3.84
N ALA A 39 -8.05 -5.53 -3.23
CA ALA A 39 -7.63 -6.17 -1.99
C ALA A 39 -8.56 -5.84 -0.80
N GLN A 40 -8.83 -6.83 0.05
CA GLN A 40 -9.66 -6.67 1.25
C GLN A 40 -8.83 -6.31 2.49
N SER A 41 -7.51 -6.38 2.41
CA SER A 41 -6.60 -5.99 3.49
C SER A 41 -5.33 -5.34 2.96
N ILE A 42 -4.61 -4.66 3.85
CA ILE A 42 -3.28 -4.09 3.54
C ILE A 42 -2.29 -5.20 3.18
N ASP A 43 -2.37 -6.35 3.85
CA ASP A 43 -1.48 -7.48 3.65
C ASP A 43 -1.59 -8.04 2.23
N GLU A 44 -2.82 -8.16 1.70
CA GLU A 44 -3.09 -8.54 0.30
C GLU A 44 -2.58 -7.52 -0.73
N VAL A 45 -2.35 -6.27 -0.32
CA VAL A 45 -1.74 -5.28 -1.20
C VAL A 45 -0.23 -5.50 -1.28
N LEU A 46 0.41 -5.87 -0.16
CA LEU A 46 1.86 -5.92 -0.03
C LEU A 46 2.49 -7.30 -0.30
N HIS A 47 1.75 -8.40 -0.12
CA HIS A 47 2.10 -9.75 -0.61
C HIS A 47 1.81 -9.85 -2.11
#